data_AF-A0A1F3T6F8-F1
#
_entry.id   AF-A0A1F3T6F8-F1
#
_cell.length_a   1.000
_cell.length_b   1.000
_cell.length_c   1.000
_cell.angle_alpha   90.00
_cell.angle_beta   90.00
_cell.angle_gamma   90.00
#
_symmetry.space_group_name_H-M   'P 1'
#
loop_
_entity.id
_entity.type
_entity.pdbx_description
1 polymer ?
#
loop_
_entity_poly.entity_id
_entity_poly.type
_entity_poly.pdbx_seq_one_letter_code
_entity_poly.pdbx_strand_id
1 'polypeptide(L)'
;MKNSSVEKKSAFNEIGGNVPEIKRGARQSVEEGALTPGYEGDVELSIRLLNEVLATEIVCALRYRQNAFTAQGLHHKPIAEEFMEHSNEEQGHADDVAQRIKQLGGTPHMNPDELMSLSHADYMESESLEEMIRGNIISERIAIDSYRSLAQYFGDKDPTSRRLMEKLLEKEEEHADELSDFLRNEEPSQKKMTA
;
A
#
# COMPACT_ATOMS: atom_id res chain seq x y z
N MET A 1 -39.01 44.38 -21.57
CA MET A 1 -38.67 43.08 -20.95
C MET A 1 -37.16 42.87 -21.10
N LYS A 2 -36.37 43.08 -20.04
CA LYS A 2 -34.94 42.77 -20.03
C LYS A 2 -34.81 41.34 -19.52
N ASN A 3 -34.56 40.38 -20.42
CA ASN A 3 -34.07 39.06 -20.04
C ASN A 3 -32.63 39.21 -19.58
N SER A 4 -32.45 39.57 -18.32
CA SER A 4 -31.18 39.40 -17.62
C SER A 4 -31.14 37.94 -17.17
N SER A 5 -30.64 37.08 -18.04
CA SER A 5 -30.13 35.78 -17.63
C SER A 5 -28.94 36.05 -16.72
N VAL A 6 -29.19 36.21 -15.43
CA VAL A 6 -28.15 36.08 -14.42
C VAL A 6 -27.60 34.67 -14.61
N GLU A 7 -26.45 34.55 -15.28
CA GLU A 7 -25.66 33.33 -15.23
C GLU A 7 -25.49 33.01 -13.75
N LYS A 8 -26.16 31.96 -13.28
CA LYS A 8 -25.94 31.47 -11.92
C LYS A 8 -24.46 31.11 -11.85
N LYS A 9 -23.68 31.93 -11.15
CA LYS A 9 -22.29 31.58 -10.82
C LYS A 9 -22.33 30.20 -10.16
N SER A 10 -21.51 29.29 -10.65
CA SER A 10 -21.42 27.94 -10.09
C SER A 10 -20.99 28.04 -8.62
N ALA A 11 -21.64 27.27 -7.73
CA ALA A 11 -21.19 27.15 -6.34
C ALA A 11 -19.74 26.64 -6.25
N PHE A 12 -19.26 25.92 -7.26
CA PHE A 12 -17.86 25.51 -7.36
C PHE A 12 -16.89 26.70 -7.43
N ASN A 13 -17.34 27.84 -7.97
CA ASN A 13 -16.54 29.06 -8.00
C ASN A 13 -16.40 29.68 -6.59
N GLU A 14 -17.34 29.42 -5.68
CA GLU A 14 -17.30 29.94 -4.31
C GLU A 14 -16.17 29.31 -3.49
N ILE A 15 -15.73 28.10 -3.87
CA ILE A 15 -14.57 27.41 -3.28
C ILE A 15 -13.28 27.58 -4.12
N GLY A 16 -13.26 28.52 -5.07
CA GLY A 16 -12.09 28.81 -5.91
C GLY A 16 -11.97 27.98 -7.21
N GLY A 17 -12.94 27.11 -7.51
CA GLY A 17 -12.94 26.32 -8.73
C GLY A 17 -13.25 27.14 -9.99
N ASN A 18 -12.60 26.81 -11.11
CA ASN A 18 -12.80 27.49 -12.41
C ASN A 18 -13.07 26.49 -13.54
N VAL A 19 -14.33 26.13 -13.76
CA VAL A 19 -14.72 25.09 -14.75
C VAL A 19 -14.29 25.43 -16.19
N PRO A 20 -14.46 26.66 -16.71
CA PRO A 20 -13.95 27.01 -18.04
C PRO A 20 -12.44 26.77 -18.21
N GLU A 21 -11.65 27.09 -17.19
CA GLU A 21 -10.20 26.88 -17.19
C GLU A 21 -9.83 25.40 -17.11
N ILE A 22 -10.49 24.64 -16.22
CA ILE A 22 -10.32 23.17 -16.14
C ILE A 22 -10.63 22.52 -17.49
N LYS A 23 -11.74 22.91 -18.15
CA LYS A 23 -12.10 22.40 -19.48
C LYS A 23 -11.07 22.76 -20.55
N ARG A 24 -10.41 23.91 -20.44
CA ARG A 24 -9.33 24.32 -21.35
C ARG A 24 -8.08 23.47 -21.11
N GLY A 25 -7.65 23.31 -19.86
CA GLY A 25 -6.51 22.46 -19.51
C GLY A 25 -6.70 21.01 -19.93
N ALA A 26 -7.89 20.44 -19.67
CA ALA A 26 -8.22 19.07 -20.07
C ALA A 26 -8.10 18.82 -21.59
N ARG A 27 -8.33 19.85 -22.43
CA ARG A 27 -8.19 19.73 -23.90
C ARG A 27 -6.73 19.82 -24.37
N GLN A 28 -5.84 20.39 -23.56
CA GLN A 28 -4.44 20.61 -23.90
C GLN A 28 -3.56 19.41 -23.50
N SER A 29 -3.97 18.66 -22.48
CA SER A 29 -3.21 17.55 -21.88
C SER A 29 -3.88 16.18 -22.08
N VAL A 30 -4.59 15.97 -23.20
CA VAL A 30 -5.33 14.70 -23.46
C VAL A 30 -4.38 13.49 -23.47
N GLU A 31 -3.16 13.68 -23.97
CA GLU A 31 -2.14 12.61 -24.07
C GLU A 31 -1.47 12.27 -22.72
N GLU A 32 -1.67 13.09 -21.67
CA GLU A 32 -1.09 12.86 -20.34
C GLU A 32 -1.96 11.91 -19.47
N GLY A 33 -3.02 11.35 -20.05
CA GLY A 33 -3.86 10.36 -19.41
C GLY A 33 -4.61 10.89 -18.19
N ALA A 34 -4.43 10.25 -17.03
CA ALA A 34 -5.10 10.62 -15.78
C ALA A 34 -4.42 11.80 -15.07
N LEU A 35 -3.21 12.18 -15.48
CA LEU A 35 -2.51 13.33 -14.95
C LEU A 35 -3.12 14.60 -15.56
N THR A 36 -3.52 15.54 -14.70
CA THR A 36 -4.09 16.82 -15.13
C THR A 36 -3.18 17.97 -14.71
N PRO A 37 -3.26 19.14 -15.36
CA PRO A 37 -2.50 20.33 -14.93
C PRO A 37 -2.78 20.78 -13.49
N GLY A 38 -3.84 20.28 -12.85
CA GLY A 38 -4.18 20.55 -11.45
C GLY A 38 -3.59 19.55 -10.46
N TYR A 39 -2.79 18.57 -10.89
CA TYR A 39 -2.05 17.69 -9.98
C TYR A 39 -0.91 18.47 -9.32
N GLU A 40 -0.85 18.48 -7.99
CA GLU A 40 0.09 19.30 -7.22
C GLU A 40 1.28 18.51 -6.64
N GLY A 41 1.28 17.19 -6.78
CA GLY A 41 2.37 16.33 -6.33
C GLY A 41 3.60 16.41 -7.24
N ASP A 42 4.76 16.04 -6.71
CA ASP A 42 5.96 15.78 -7.51
C ASP A 42 5.80 14.40 -8.17
N VAL A 43 5.48 14.37 -9.46
CA VAL A 43 5.21 13.13 -10.21
C VAL A 43 6.40 12.16 -10.17
N GLU A 44 7.62 12.66 -10.38
CA GLU A 44 8.81 11.82 -10.44
C GLU A 44 9.13 11.20 -9.08
N LEU A 45 9.11 12.01 -8.01
CA LEU A 45 9.31 11.50 -6.66
C LEU A 45 8.17 10.56 -6.24
N SER A 46 6.92 10.86 -6.61
CA SER A 46 5.77 9.99 -6.32
C SER A 46 5.93 8.61 -6.96
N ILE A 47 6.34 8.55 -8.23
CA ILE A 47 6.60 7.30 -8.93
C ILE A 47 7.73 6.51 -8.28
N ARG A 48 8.82 7.17 -7.84
CA ARG A 48 9.93 6.49 -7.15
C ARG A 48 9.48 5.89 -5.83
N LEU A 49 8.80 6.67 -4.99
CA LEU A 49 8.29 6.20 -3.70
C LEU A 49 7.29 5.04 -3.87
N LEU A 50 6.38 5.14 -4.83
CA LEU A 50 5.44 4.05 -5.10
C LEU A 50 6.13 2.79 -5.64
N ASN A 51 7.26 2.90 -6.34
CA ASN A 51 8.05 1.73 -6.74
C ASN A 51 8.76 1.06 -5.56
N GLU A 52 9.13 1.81 -4.51
CA GLU A 52 9.62 1.21 -3.26
C GLU A 52 8.50 0.46 -2.53
N VAL A 53 7.29 1.03 -2.47
CA VAL A 53 6.10 0.32 -1.95
C VAL A 53 5.82 -0.94 -2.78
N LEU A 54 5.77 -0.82 -4.10
CA LEU A 54 5.54 -1.96 -5.00
C LEU A 54 6.54 -3.09 -4.75
N ALA A 55 7.82 -2.75 -4.61
CA ALA A 55 8.85 -3.75 -4.33
C ALA A 55 8.63 -4.43 -2.97
N THR A 56 8.22 -3.65 -1.96
CA THR A 56 7.89 -4.15 -0.62
C THR A 56 6.74 -5.15 -0.67
N GLU A 57 5.62 -4.80 -1.28
CA GLU A 57 4.45 -5.68 -1.43
C GLU A 57 4.78 -6.97 -2.18
N ILE A 58 5.57 -6.90 -3.25
CA ILE A 58 5.98 -8.11 -4.00
C ILE A 58 6.87 -9.01 -3.13
N VAL A 59 7.82 -8.44 -2.39
CA VAL A 59 8.70 -9.20 -1.50
C VAL A 59 7.88 -9.85 -0.38
N CYS A 60 6.94 -9.12 0.23
CA CYS A 60 6.05 -9.64 1.27
C CYS A 60 5.14 -10.75 0.73
N ALA A 61 4.51 -10.56 -0.44
CA ALA A 61 3.68 -11.57 -1.10
C ALA A 61 4.45 -12.88 -1.31
N LEU A 62 5.69 -12.81 -1.80
CA LEU A 62 6.54 -13.99 -2.03
C LEU A 62 6.99 -14.64 -0.72
N ARG A 63 7.36 -13.85 0.30
CA ARG A 63 7.75 -14.35 1.63
C ARG A 63 6.59 -15.10 2.29
N TYR A 64 5.40 -14.51 2.31
CA TYR A 64 4.20 -15.18 2.82
C TYR A 64 3.89 -16.45 2.04
N ARG A 65 4.01 -16.43 0.71
CA ARG A 65 3.80 -17.61 -0.13
C ARG A 65 4.74 -18.74 0.24
N GLN A 66 6.03 -18.43 0.42
CA GLN A 66 7.02 -19.40 0.86
C GLN A 66 6.64 -19.95 2.23
N ASN A 67 6.38 -19.07 3.21
CA ASN A 67 6.02 -19.47 4.57
C ASN A 67 4.79 -20.37 4.60
N ALA A 68 3.76 -20.10 3.79
CA ALA A 68 2.58 -20.95 3.67
C ALA A 68 2.91 -22.38 3.19
N PHE A 69 3.85 -22.52 2.24
CA PHE A 69 4.26 -23.82 1.70
C PHE A 69 5.25 -24.57 2.60
N THR A 70 6.05 -23.85 3.38
CA THR A 70 7.10 -24.44 4.23
C THR A 70 6.69 -24.59 5.68
N ALA A 71 5.58 -23.98 6.11
CA ALA A 71 5.03 -24.08 7.45
C ALA A 71 4.79 -25.55 7.84
N GLN A 72 5.41 -25.96 8.94
CA GLN A 72 5.39 -27.33 9.45
C GLN A 72 5.30 -27.31 10.98
N GLY A 73 4.89 -28.43 11.57
CA GLY A 73 4.73 -28.58 13.02
C GLY A 73 3.31 -29.01 13.43
N LEU A 74 3.15 -29.31 14.72
CA LEU A 74 1.84 -29.52 15.33
C LEU A 74 1.15 -28.14 15.31
N HIS A 75 -0.01 -27.96 14.66
CA HIS A 75 -0.74 -26.68 14.52
C HIS A 75 -0.38 -25.75 13.33
N HIS A 76 0.47 -26.17 12.38
CA HIS A 76 0.82 -25.29 11.24
C HIS A 76 -0.33 -24.97 10.28
N LYS A 77 -1.39 -25.78 10.20
CA LYS A 77 -2.39 -25.66 9.12
C LYS A 77 -3.13 -24.31 9.09
N PRO A 78 -3.71 -23.82 10.20
CA PRO A 78 -4.38 -22.51 10.20
C PRO A 78 -3.42 -21.37 9.89
N ILE A 79 -2.18 -21.43 10.41
CA ILE A 79 -1.16 -20.41 10.17
C ILE A 79 -0.71 -20.41 8.71
N ALA A 80 -0.60 -21.59 8.09
CA ALA A 80 -0.28 -21.71 6.66
C ALA A 80 -1.42 -21.20 5.76
N GLU A 81 -2.67 -21.40 6.17
CA GLU A 81 -3.86 -20.83 5.50
C GLU A 81 -3.83 -19.30 5.59
N GLU A 82 -3.56 -18.73 6.77
CA GLU A 82 -3.41 -17.29 6.97
C GLU A 82 -2.26 -16.70 6.13
N PHE A 83 -1.08 -17.34 6.15
CA PHE A 83 0.04 -16.91 5.31
C PHE A 83 -0.32 -16.93 3.82
N MET A 84 -1.15 -17.87 3.37
CA MET A 84 -1.60 -17.90 1.98
C MET A 84 -2.61 -16.78 1.70
N GLU A 85 -3.48 -16.45 2.66
CA GLU A 85 -4.42 -15.33 2.57
C GLU A 85 -3.67 -14.00 2.45
N HIS A 86 -2.80 -13.68 3.41
CA HIS A 86 -1.96 -12.49 3.37
C HIS A 86 -1.15 -12.43 2.06
N SER A 87 -0.53 -13.53 1.62
CA SER A 87 0.19 -13.57 0.34
C SER A 87 -0.65 -13.11 -0.86
N ASN A 88 -1.95 -13.41 -0.87
CA ASN A 88 -2.84 -12.97 -1.95
C ASN A 88 -3.26 -11.50 -1.78
N GLU A 89 -3.44 -11.03 -0.55
CA GLU A 89 -3.74 -9.63 -0.25
C GLU A 89 -2.58 -8.71 -0.63
N GLU A 90 -1.34 -9.05 -0.24
CA GLU A 90 -0.10 -8.38 -0.63
C GLU A 90 0.07 -8.30 -2.16
N GLN A 91 -0.29 -9.38 -2.87
CA GLN A 91 -0.29 -9.35 -4.34
C GLN A 91 -1.34 -8.37 -4.89
N GLY A 92 -2.50 -8.27 -4.24
CA GLY A 92 -3.53 -7.28 -4.57
C GLY A 92 -3.07 -5.85 -4.30
N HIS A 93 -2.33 -5.63 -3.21
CA HIS A 93 -1.72 -4.34 -2.89
C HIS A 93 -0.68 -3.95 -3.96
N ALA A 94 0.20 -4.87 -4.34
CA ALA A 94 1.16 -4.67 -5.43
C ALA A 94 0.47 -4.26 -6.74
N ASP A 95 -0.65 -4.91 -7.09
CA ASP A 95 -1.43 -4.60 -8.29
C ASP A 95 -2.04 -3.19 -8.21
N ASP A 96 -2.61 -2.80 -7.07
CA ASP A 96 -3.15 -1.46 -6.83
C ASP A 96 -2.06 -0.37 -6.96
N VAL A 97 -0.87 -0.61 -6.41
CA VAL A 97 0.28 0.30 -6.47
C VAL A 97 0.82 0.41 -7.90
N ALA A 98 0.99 -0.71 -8.60
CA ALA A 98 1.39 -0.72 -10.01
C ALA A 98 0.41 0.06 -10.89
N GLN A 99 -0.90 -0.11 -10.64
CA GLN A 99 -1.92 0.64 -11.33
C GLN A 99 -1.83 2.14 -11.02
N ARG A 100 -1.49 2.53 -9.78
CA ARG A 100 -1.27 3.94 -9.43
C ARG A 100 -0.05 4.54 -10.12
N ILE A 101 1.08 3.81 -10.17
CA ILE A 101 2.29 4.23 -10.90
C ILE A 101 1.97 4.50 -12.37
N LYS A 102 1.24 3.59 -13.02
CA LYS A 102 0.79 3.76 -14.41
C LYS A 102 -0.09 5.00 -14.58
N GLN A 103 -0.99 5.30 -13.65
CA GLN A 103 -1.85 6.49 -13.71
C GLN A 103 -1.04 7.80 -13.64
N LEU A 104 0.09 7.79 -12.96
CA LEU A 104 1.03 8.91 -12.88
C LEU A 104 1.97 8.98 -14.11
N GLY A 105 1.80 8.08 -15.09
CA GLY A 105 2.64 8.02 -16.30
C GLY A 105 3.98 7.29 -16.09
N GLY A 106 4.17 6.63 -14.95
CA GLY A 106 5.37 5.84 -14.65
C GLY A 106 5.27 4.39 -15.12
N THR A 107 6.41 3.69 -15.02
CA THR A 107 6.51 2.25 -15.24
C THR A 107 6.63 1.54 -13.88
N PRO A 108 5.78 0.55 -13.58
CA PRO A 108 5.96 -0.32 -12.41
C PRO A 108 7.23 -1.16 -12.55
N HIS A 109 8.13 -1.09 -11.58
CA HIS A 109 9.37 -1.84 -11.54
C HIS A 109 9.14 -3.16 -10.80
N MET A 110 9.10 -4.26 -11.56
CA MET A 110 8.85 -5.61 -11.05
C MET A 110 9.99 -6.58 -11.34
N ASN A 111 11.16 -6.07 -11.76
CA ASN A 111 12.33 -6.89 -12.05
C ASN A 111 12.83 -7.54 -10.75
N PRO A 112 12.84 -8.88 -10.61
CA PRO A 112 13.26 -9.56 -9.38
C PRO A 112 14.65 -9.15 -8.89
N ASP A 113 15.58 -8.85 -9.81
CA ASP A 113 16.95 -8.45 -9.47
C ASP A 113 17.02 -7.10 -8.73
N GLU A 114 15.98 -6.27 -8.84
CA GLU A 114 15.93 -4.92 -8.28
C GLU A 114 15.07 -4.84 -7.01
N LEU A 115 14.11 -5.76 -6.82
CA LEU A 115 13.11 -5.70 -5.75
C LEU A 115 13.74 -5.52 -4.37
N MET A 116 14.76 -6.29 -4.03
CA MET A 116 15.42 -6.21 -2.72
C MET A 116 16.16 -4.90 -2.49
N SER A 117 16.60 -4.21 -3.54
CA SER A 117 17.24 -2.90 -3.41
C SER A 117 16.26 -1.76 -3.18
N LEU A 118 14.99 -1.98 -3.50
CA LEU A 118 13.91 -1.00 -3.41
C LEU A 118 12.98 -1.24 -2.22
N SER A 119 12.78 -2.50 -1.84
CA SER A 119 11.90 -2.91 -0.75
C SER A 119 12.34 -2.31 0.59
N HIS A 120 11.37 -1.87 1.39
CA HIS A 120 11.60 -1.49 2.78
C HIS A 120 11.73 -2.71 3.70
N ALA A 121 11.12 -3.84 3.30
CA ALA A 121 11.11 -5.08 4.08
C ALA A 121 12.05 -6.14 3.50
N ASP A 122 12.65 -6.94 4.38
CA ASP A 122 13.51 -8.05 3.99
C ASP A 122 12.71 -9.29 3.55
N TYR A 123 13.28 -10.10 2.65
CA TYR A 123 12.69 -11.36 2.23
C TYR A 123 12.70 -12.45 3.32
N MET A 124 13.76 -12.50 4.14
CA MET A 124 13.97 -13.43 5.28
C MET A 124 13.43 -14.86 5.14
N GLU A 125 14.33 -15.83 4.91
CA GLU A 125 13.98 -17.25 5.07
C GLU A 125 13.98 -17.65 6.55
N SER A 126 13.01 -18.46 6.96
CA SER A 126 12.85 -18.93 8.35
C SER A 126 12.71 -20.45 8.41
N GLU A 127 13.26 -21.08 9.46
CA GLU A 127 13.26 -22.54 9.62
C GLU A 127 12.11 -23.03 10.52
N SER A 128 11.68 -22.20 11.48
CA SER A 128 10.59 -22.53 12.41
C SER A 128 9.35 -21.66 12.20
N LEU A 129 8.20 -22.19 12.61
CA LEU A 129 6.92 -21.48 12.53
C LEU A 129 6.92 -20.18 13.37
N GLU A 130 7.56 -20.20 14.53
CA GLU A 130 7.73 -19.02 15.39
C GLU A 130 8.57 -17.93 14.70
N GLU A 131 9.67 -18.32 14.03
CA GLU A 131 10.49 -17.38 13.25
C GLU A 131 9.73 -16.79 12.07
N MET A 132 8.95 -17.60 11.35
CA MET A 132 8.10 -17.13 10.24
C MET A 132 7.11 -16.06 10.72
N ILE A 133 6.40 -16.33 11.82
CA ILE A 133 5.42 -15.38 12.39
C ILE A 133 6.13 -14.10 12.81
N ARG A 134 7.23 -14.20 13.57
CA ARG A 134 7.99 -13.02 14.03
C ARG A 134 8.58 -12.22 12.87
N GLY A 135 9.11 -12.89 11.86
CA GLY A 135 9.65 -12.25 10.65
C GLY A 135 8.57 -11.45 9.92
N ASN A 136 7.40 -12.06 9.71
CA ASN A 136 6.26 -11.37 9.09
C ASN A 136 5.78 -10.17 9.94
N ILE A 137 5.63 -10.32 11.26
CA ILE A 137 5.26 -9.19 12.14
C ILE A 137 6.26 -8.03 12.04
N ILE A 138 7.57 -8.33 11.95
CA ILE A 138 8.59 -7.29 11.79
C ILE A 138 8.40 -6.56 10.46
N SER A 139 8.16 -7.31 9.37
CA SER A 139 7.89 -6.73 8.06
C SER A 139 6.63 -5.88 8.04
N GLU A 140 5.53 -6.33 8.66
CA GLU A 140 4.30 -5.53 8.75
C GLU A 140 4.53 -4.22 9.48
N ARG A 141 5.28 -4.26 10.59
CA ARG A 141 5.58 -3.04 11.34
C ARG A 141 6.43 -2.04 10.54
N ILE A 142 7.32 -2.53 9.69
CA ILE A 142 8.08 -1.68 8.77
C ILE A 142 7.13 -1.06 7.74
N ALA A 143 6.27 -1.86 7.11
CA ALA A 143 5.28 -1.39 6.13
C ALA A 143 4.33 -0.35 6.74
N ILE A 144 3.77 -0.62 7.93
CA ILE A 144 2.92 0.29 8.71
C ILE A 144 3.57 1.68 8.88
N ASP A 145 4.81 1.73 9.36
CA ASP A 145 5.49 3.00 9.62
C ASP A 145 5.89 3.72 8.33
N SER A 146 6.30 2.97 7.30
CA SER A 146 6.55 3.49 5.96
C SER A 146 5.29 4.10 5.34
N TYR A 147 4.16 3.39 5.37
CA TYR A 147 2.93 3.80 4.69
C TYR A 147 2.25 4.95 5.41
N ARG A 148 2.33 5.01 6.74
CA ARG A 148 1.93 6.19 7.51
C ARG A 148 2.72 7.43 7.11
N SER A 149 4.03 7.28 6.91
CA SER A 149 4.90 8.39 6.48
C SER A 149 4.59 8.83 5.04
N LEU A 150 4.33 7.87 4.14
CA LEU A 150 3.97 8.14 2.75
C LEU A 150 2.59 8.79 2.62
N ALA A 151 1.60 8.36 3.40
CA ALA A 151 0.28 8.98 3.45
C ALA A 151 0.38 10.46 3.85
N GLN A 152 1.21 10.78 4.84
CA GLN A 152 1.49 12.17 5.23
C GLN A 152 2.19 12.95 4.13
N TYR A 153 3.17 12.34 3.45
CA TYR A 153 3.89 12.97 2.35
C TYR A 153 2.97 13.34 1.18
N PHE A 154 2.14 12.39 0.72
CA PHE A 154 1.21 12.63 -0.39
C PHE A 154 0.16 13.69 -0.02
N GLY A 155 -0.39 13.61 1.18
CA GLY A 155 -1.22 14.65 1.77
C GLY A 155 -2.34 15.12 0.83
N ASP A 156 -2.56 16.44 0.80
CA ASP A 156 -3.57 17.06 -0.06
C ASP A 156 -3.10 17.28 -1.50
N LYS A 157 -1.80 17.11 -1.77
CA LYS A 157 -1.21 17.30 -3.11
C LYS A 157 -1.42 16.09 -4.03
N ASP A 158 -1.48 14.90 -3.43
CA ASP A 158 -1.88 13.67 -4.10
C ASP A 158 -2.86 12.87 -3.22
N PRO A 159 -4.14 13.28 -3.17
CA PRO A 159 -5.13 12.61 -2.33
C PRO A 159 -5.43 11.18 -2.78
N THR A 160 -5.15 10.82 -4.04
CA THR A 160 -5.38 9.47 -4.54
C THR A 160 -4.30 8.52 -4.04
N SER A 161 -3.02 8.90 -4.11
CA SER A 161 -1.94 8.09 -3.54
C SER A 161 -2.00 8.06 -2.01
N ARG A 162 -2.37 9.18 -1.35
CA ARG A 162 -2.62 9.17 0.10
C ARG A 162 -3.64 8.11 0.49
N ARG A 163 -4.80 8.09 -0.16
CA ARG A 163 -5.87 7.13 0.13
C ARG A 163 -5.44 5.69 -0.15
N LEU A 164 -4.58 5.47 -1.15
CA LEU A 164 -4.00 4.16 -1.39
C LEU A 164 -3.11 3.74 -0.22
N MET A 165 -2.21 4.61 0.25
CA MET A 165 -1.36 4.31 1.41
C MET A 165 -2.18 4.10 2.69
N GLU A 166 -3.25 4.86 2.91
CA GLU A 166 -4.17 4.66 4.04
C GLU A 166 -4.87 3.30 3.98
N LYS A 167 -5.28 2.85 2.78
CA LYS A 167 -5.89 1.53 2.57
C LYS A 167 -4.90 0.39 2.88
N LEU A 168 -3.68 0.47 2.35
CA LEU A 168 -2.64 -0.53 2.60
C LEU A 168 -2.27 -0.54 4.10
N LEU A 169 -2.09 0.64 4.71
CA LEU A 169 -1.83 0.79 6.14
C LEU A 169 -2.87 0.08 7.00
N GLU A 170 -4.16 0.23 6.70
CA GLU A 170 -5.24 -0.45 7.43
C GLU A 170 -5.09 -1.98 7.36
N LYS A 171 -4.71 -2.50 6.19
CA LYS A 171 -4.46 -3.93 5.98
C LYS A 171 -3.22 -4.44 6.70
N GLU A 172 -2.12 -3.71 6.66
CA GLU A 172 -0.92 -4.13 7.40
C GLU A 172 -1.13 -4.11 8.93
N GLU A 173 -1.94 -3.17 9.44
CA GLU A 173 -2.34 -3.16 10.85
C GLU A 173 -3.22 -4.37 11.21
N GLU A 174 -4.09 -4.83 10.31
CA GLU A 174 -4.88 -6.07 10.45
C GLU A 174 -3.98 -7.31 10.46
N HIS A 175 -3.13 -7.48 9.43
CA HIS A 175 -2.18 -8.59 9.31
C HIS A 175 -1.29 -8.72 10.56
N ALA A 176 -0.78 -7.60 11.07
CA ALA A 176 0.09 -7.60 12.26
C ALA A 176 -0.64 -8.05 13.53
N ASP A 177 -1.94 -7.73 13.68
CA ASP A 177 -2.74 -8.16 14.84
C ASP A 177 -3.04 -9.66 14.77
N GLU A 178 -3.46 -10.16 13.61
CA GLU A 178 -3.77 -11.58 13.36
C GLU A 178 -2.54 -12.46 13.63
N LEU A 179 -1.38 -12.07 13.11
CA LEU A 179 -0.12 -12.77 13.39
C LEU A 179 0.29 -12.71 14.87
N SER A 180 0.02 -11.58 15.52
CA SER A 180 0.33 -11.43 16.95
C SER A 180 -0.50 -12.38 17.81
N ASP A 181 -1.73 -12.68 17.41
CA ASP A 181 -2.58 -13.65 18.09
C ASP A 181 -2.07 -15.09 17.92
N PHE A 182 -1.58 -15.46 16.75
CA PHE A 182 -0.88 -16.75 16.58
C PHE A 182 0.35 -16.85 17.49
N LEU A 183 1.17 -15.79 17.55
CA LEU A 183 2.38 -15.80 18.39
C LEU A 183 2.07 -15.96 19.88
N ARG A 184 1.00 -15.31 20.38
CA ARG A 184 0.56 -15.44 21.78
C ARG A 184 0.02 -16.83 22.11
N ASN A 185 -0.59 -17.50 21.14
CA ASN A 185 -1.17 -18.84 21.31
C ASN A 185 -0.13 -19.96 21.21
N GLU A 186 0.99 -19.73 20.52
CA GLU A 186 2.14 -20.65 20.47
C GLU A 186 3.00 -20.60 21.74
N GLU A 187 3.05 -19.47 22.46
CA GLU A 187 3.70 -19.37 23.76
C GLU A 187 2.91 -20.21 24.80
N PRO A 188 3.46 -21.32 25.32
CA PRO A 188 2.78 -22.07 26.37
C PRO A 188 2.60 -21.11 27.56
N SER A 189 1.45 -21.19 28.24
CA SER A 189 1.16 -20.47 29.47
C SER A 189 2.16 -20.81 30.61
N GLN A 190 3.43 -20.42 30.48
CA GLN A 190 4.49 -20.56 31.47
C GLN A 190 4.47 -19.39 32.47
N LYS A 191 3.28 -18.95 32.87
CA LYS A 191 3.11 -18.05 34.03
C LYS A 191 1.84 -18.41 34.79
N LYS A 192 1.84 -19.57 35.44
CA LYS A 192 1.10 -19.86 36.69
C LYS A 192 1.63 -21.15 37.34
N MET A 193 2.93 -21.20 37.58
CA MET A 193 3.54 -22.14 38.53
C MET A 193 4.76 -21.46 39.17
N THR A 194 4.48 -20.45 39.99
CA THR A 194 5.42 -19.99 41.02
C THR A 194 4.64 -19.87 42.32
N ALA A 195 4.94 -20.83 43.20
CA ALA A 195 4.72 -20.92 44.65
C ALA A 195 3.35 -20.54 45.23
#